data_AF-A0AAN9YSI0-F1
#
_entry.id   AF-A0AAN9YSI0-F1
#
_cell.length_a   1.000
_cell.length_b   1.000
_cell.length_c   1.000
_cell.angle_alpha   90.00
_cell.angle_beta   90.00
_cell.angle_gamma   90.00
#
_symmetry.space_group_name_H-M   'P 1'
#
loop_
_entity.id
_entity.type
_entity.pdbx_description
1 polymer ?
#
loop_
_entity_poly.entity_id
_entity_poly.type
_entity_poly.pdbx_seq_one_letter_code
_entity_poly.pdbx_strand_id
1 'polypeptide(L)'
;MSSLTIGAAVRLQGSWSPSQGRGQSHELQVERATVLGPSDAKTFPIQKKYQTPEYLRAMPHLRPRVPFNAAVFRLRSEIIASLTKFFVNRSFTQIHTPIITSSDCEGAGEVFQISPAKDEPKSDSETATQFFRRPVYATVSAQLHLEAMSQALGNVWTLSPTFRAEQSDTPRHLSEFYMLEAEMGFVDNLGLVMDLVEDMLKHLSLDIGESRTVQELLSYGRDSSSELAQADSIRARWEGLKGERWPRITYTEAIKLLETADVDFTHKPVWGKDLQTEHERYIATAVGGANSPVFVTNYPRDIKAFYMRSNAGTSDGPEPGATVECFDLLVPSFCEIVGGSMREHRLAPLVESMRARGLNSSPSTVGDPAAAESEGTDGTTNNLDWYLDLRKWGCPPHGGFGLGFDRLICYLSGVQTIRDTAAFPRWHGRCDC
;
A
#
# COMPACT_ATOMS: atom_id res chain seq x y z
N MET A 1 17.38 26.81 38.55
CA MET A 1 17.13 25.98 37.35
C MET A 1 17.65 26.71 36.11
N SER A 2 18.97 26.81 35.95
CA SER A 2 19.60 27.48 34.81
C SER A 2 19.32 26.72 33.50
N SER A 3 18.67 27.43 32.57
CA SER A 3 18.52 27.21 31.12
C SER A 3 18.02 25.85 30.63
N LEU A 4 16.80 25.43 31.04
CA LEU A 4 16.06 24.47 30.21
C LEU A 4 15.65 25.16 28.90
N THR A 5 16.11 24.60 27.79
CA THR A 5 15.88 25.09 26.43
C THR A 5 15.03 24.09 25.64
N ILE A 6 14.39 24.57 24.57
CA ILE A 6 13.63 23.72 23.66
C ILE A 6 14.57 22.67 23.05
N GLY A 7 14.12 21.43 23.01
CA GLY A 7 14.85 20.29 22.46
C GLY A 7 15.81 19.61 23.44
N ALA A 8 16.00 20.14 24.65
CA ALA A 8 16.86 19.52 25.66
C ALA A 8 16.23 18.23 26.22
N ALA A 9 17.05 17.21 26.44
CA ALA A 9 16.67 15.99 27.13
C ALA A 9 16.87 16.15 28.64
N VAL A 10 15.83 15.89 29.43
CA VAL A 10 15.82 16.12 30.88
C VAL A 10 15.30 14.92 31.66
N ARG A 11 15.81 14.76 32.88
CA ARG A 11 15.21 13.91 33.93
C ARG A 11 14.62 14.81 35.00
N LEU A 12 13.35 14.63 35.30
CA LEU A 12 12.63 15.35 36.35
C LEU A 12 12.20 14.36 37.43
N GLN A 13 12.37 14.74 38.69
CA GLN A 13 11.93 14.00 39.87
C GLN A 13 11.20 14.95 40.82
N GLY A 14 10.10 14.49 41.40
CA GLY A 14 9.26 15.26 42.30
C GLY A 14 7.94 14.53 42.60
N SER A 15 6.96 15.24 43.16
CA SER A 15 5.66 14.67 43.53
C SER A 15 4.60 14.85 42.45
N TRP A 16 3.85 13.79 42.13
CA TRP A 16 2.69 13.83 41.23
C TRP A 16 1.44 14.21 42.03
N SER A 17 0.88 15.39 41.75
CA SER A 17 -0.19 15.98 42.57
C SER A 17 -1.37 16.47 41.70
N PRO A 18 -2.59 16.53 42.24
CA PRO A 18 -3.72 17.16 41.56
C PRO A 18 -3.38 18.60 41.14
N SER A 19 -3.64 18.92 39.88
CA SER A 19 -3.36 20.24 39.31
C SER A 19 -4.32 21.29 39.89
N GLN A 20 -3.80 22.47 40.23
CA GLN A 20 -4.61 23.63 40.59
C GLN A 20 -5.12 24.41 39.36
N GLY A 21 -4.50 24.20 38.19
CA GLY A 21 -4.85 24.85 36.93
C GLY A 21 -5.99 24.14 36.18
N ARG A 22 -6.68 24.89 35.30
CA ARG A 22 -7.64 24.36 34.34
C ARG A 22 -6.88 23.82 33.12
N GLY A 23 -7.15 22.57 32.70
CA GLY A 23 -6.58 21.98 31.47
C GLY A 23 -5.88 20.63 31.63
N GLN A 24 -5.58 20.23 32.86
CA GLN A 24 -5.00 18.93 33.19
C GLN A 24 -5.48 18.46 34.57
N SER A 25 -5.55 17.15 34.80
CA SER A 25 -5.99 16.60 36.09
C SER A 25 -4.88 16.62 37.15
N HIS A 26 -3.62 16.55 36.73
CA HIS A 26 -2.46 16.42 37.60
C HIS A 26 -1.24 17.12 36.99
N GLU A 27 -0.26 17.42 37.83
CA GLU A 27 1.03 18.00 37.45
C GLU A 27 2.18 17.41 38.28
N LEU A 28 3.40 17.45 37.73
CA LEU A 28 4.60 17.04 38.45
C LEU A 28 5.24 18.26 39.12
N GLN A 29 5.17 18.32 40.44
CA GLN A 29 5.85 19.35 41.25
C GLN A 29 7.34 18.99 41.36
N VAL A 30 8.17 19.61 40.52
CA VAL A 30 9.58 19.22 40.33
C VAL A 30 10.46 19.66 41.51
N GLU A 31 11.08 18.68 42.18
CA GLU A 31 12.06 18.90 43.25
C GLU A 31 13.50 18.85 42.70
N ARG A 32 13.74 17.99 41.71
CA ARG A 32 15.05 17.82 41.07
C ARG A 32 14.91 17.75 39.55
N ALA A 33 15.66 18.59 38.86
CA ALA A 33 15.80 18.58 37.40
C ALA A 33 17.26 18.34 37.02
N THR A 34 17.51 17.42 36.09
CA THR A 34 18.84 17.12 35.54
C THR A 34 18.79 17.17 34.03
N VAL A 35 19.65 17.99 33.41
CA VAL A 35 19.82 18.02 31.95
C VAL A 35 20.70 16.84 31.56
N LEU A 36 20.16 15.91 30.77
CA LEU A 36 20.88 14.73 30.26
C LEU A 36 21.54 15.03 28.92
N GLY A 37 20.89 15.86 28.10
CA GLY A 37 21.38 16.32 26.81
C GLY A 37 21.00 17.78 26.62
N PRO A 38 21.97 18.72 26.59
CA PRO A 38 21.66 20.13 26.37
C PRO A 38 21.17 20.36 24.94
N SER A 39 20.45 21.45 24.73
CA SER A 39 20.03 21.92 23.40
C SER A 39 20.27 23.43 23.31
N ASP A 40 20.73 23.91 22.16
CA ASP A 40 20.81 25.34 21.91
C ASP A 40 19.53 25.80 21.20
N ALA A 41 18.70 26.56 21.92
CA ALA A 41 17.45 27.08 21.39
C ALA A 41 17.63 27.99 20.16
N LYS A 42 18.81 28.59 19.95
CA LYS A 42 19.06 29.45 18.77
C LYS A 42 19.28 28.66 17.50
N THR A 43 19.84 27.45 17.60
CA THR A 43 20.20 26.60 16.46
C THR A 43 19.23 25.43 16.27
N PHE A 44 18.40 25.10 17.27
CA PHE A 44 17.39 24.05 17.14
C PHE A 44 16.36 24.41 16.04
N PRO A 45 16.15 23.56 15.02
CA PRO A 45 15.33 23.95 13.87
C PRO A 45 13.83 23.98 14.18
N ILE A 46 13.35 23.15 15.12
CA ILE A 46 11.93 23.08 15.48
C ILE A 46 11.61 24.08 16.60
N GLN A 47 11.43 25.33 16.20
CA GLN A 47 11.06 26.43 17.11
C GLN A 47 9.61 26.31 17.60
N LYS A 48 9.27 26.99 18.72
CA LYS A 48 7.90 27.05 19.30
C LYS A 48 6.96 27.95 18.47
N LYS A 49 6.79 27.61 17.21
CA LYS A 49 5.89 28.22 16.23
C LYS A 49 5.40 27.15 15.27
N TYR A 50 4.36 27.46 14.51
CA TYR A 50 3.92 26.59 13.42
C TYR A 50 5.08 26.33 12.45
N GLN A 51 5.20 25.08 12.02
CA GLN A 51 6.16 24.63 11.02
C GLN A 51 5.33 24.03 9.89
N THR A 52 5.60 24.43 8.64
CA THR A 52 4.89 23.84 7.50
C THR A 52 5.31 22.37 7.34
N PRO A 53 4.43 21.51 6.82
CA PRO A 53 4.78 20.13 6.49
C PRO A 53 5.99 20.04 5.54
N GLU A 54 6.10 20.92 4.55
CA GLU A 54 7.26 20.98 3.64
C GLU A 54 8.58 21.20 4.39
N TYR A 55 8.60 22.13 5.35
CA TYR A 55 9.79 22.41 6.15
C TYR A 55 10.17 21.20 7.01
N LEU A 56 9.18 20.55 7.63
CA LEU A 56 9.40 19.35 8.43
C LEU A 56 9.89 18.17 7.57
N ARG A 57 9.42 18.03 6.32
CA ARG A 57 9.90 17.01 5.38
C ARG A 57 11.36 17.19 4.97
N ALA A 58 11.91 18.40 5.05
CA ALA A 58 13.35 18.65 4.84
C ALA A 58 14.24 18.18 6.01
N MET A 59 13.65 17.77 7.14
CA MET A 59 14.35 17.26 8.31
C MET A 59 13.68 16.00 8.88
N PRO A 60 13.60 14.91 8.08
CA PRO A 60 12.86 13.71 8.45
C PRO A 60 13.38 13.08 9.76
N HIS A 61 14.66 13.24 10.07
CA HIS A 61 15.29 12.75 11.31
C HIS A 61 14.85 13.51 12.59
N LEU A 62 14.33 14.75 12.48
CA LEU A 62 13.82 15.52 13.62
C LEU A 62 12.30 15.66 13.63
N ARG A 63 11.64 15.52 12.48
CA ARG A 63 10.17 15.61 12.34
C ARG A 63 9.39 14.78 13.37
N PRO A 64 9.77 13.54 13.73
CA PRO A 64 9.08 12.76 14.78
C PRO A 64 9.11 13.38 16.18
N ARG A 65 9.89 14.45 16.43
CA ARG A 65 9.85 15.20 17.69
C ARG A 65 8.65 16.15 17.78
N VAL A 66 7.95 16.38 16.67
CA VAL A 66 6.67 17.09 16.65
C VAL A 66 5.57 16.12 17.11
N PRO A 67 4.73 16.48 18.10
CA PRO A 67 3.71 15.58 18.65
C PRO A 67 2.80 14.92 17.61
N PHE A 68 2.33 15.70 16.62
CA PHE A 68 1.48 15.19 15.54
C PHE A 68 2.18 14.09 14.73
N ASN A 69 3.39 14.35 14.21
CA ASN A 69 4.13 13.34 13.44
C ASN A 69 4.45 12.10 14.29
N ALA A 70 4.76 12.28 15.57
CA ALA A 70 4.94 11.17 16.49
C ALA A 70 3.66 10.32 16.63
N ALA A 71 2.49 10.96 16.68
CA ALA A 71 1.20 10.27 16.74
C ALA A 71 0.90 9.48 15.46
N VAL A 72 1.26 10.00 14.28
CA VAL A 72 1.15 9.26 13.00
C VAL A 72 2.00 7.99 13.03
N PHE A 73 3.24 8.04 13.53
CA PHE A 73 4.08 6.85 13.64
C PHE A 73 3.61 5.86 14.71
N ARG A 74 3.03 6.34 15.82
CA ARG A 74 2.35 5.46 16.79
C ARG A 74 1.15 4.78 16.16
N LEU A 75 0.34 5.50 15.38
CA LEU A 75 -0.81 4.94 14.67
C LEU A 75 -0.35 3.85 13.70
N ARG A 76 0.70 4.10 12.91
CA ARG A 76 1.32 3.09 12.04
C ARG A 76 1.63 1.81 12.83
N SER A 77 2.30 1.93 13.97
CA SER A 77 2.65 0.78 14.82
C SER A 77 1.42 0.04 15.36
N GLU A 78 0.39 0.78 15.79
CA GLU A 78 -0.87 0.19 16.29
C GLU A 78 -1.64 -0.54 15.18
N ILE A 79 -1.69 0.02 13.97
CA ILE A 79 -2.28 -0.63 12.79
C ILE A 79 -1.56 -1.94 12.49
N ILE A 80 -0.22 -1.96 12.46
CA ILE A 80 0.56 -3.19 12.22
C ILE A 80 0.20 -4.26 13.26
N ALA A 81 0.15 -3.88 14.54
CA ALA A 81 -0.19 -4.81 15.62
C ALA A 81 -1.62 -5.36 15.50
N SER A 82 -2.59 -4.50 15.17
CA SER A 82 -3.99 -4.87 14.98
C SER A 82 -4.16 -5.82 13.79
N LEU A 83 -3.60 -5.49 12.63
CA LEU A 83 -3.68 -6.33 11.42
C LEU A 83 -2.93 -7.66 11.59
N THR A 84 -1.80 -7.67 12.32
CA THR A 84 -1.13 -8.93 12.67
C THR A 84 -2.05 -9.85 13.46
N LYS A 85 -2.76 -9.33 14.47
CA LYS A 85 -3.75 -10.11 15.24
C LYS A 85 -4.91 -10.58 14.36
N PHE A 86 -5.39 -9.74 13.46
CA PHE A 86 -6.45 -10.09 12.52
C PHE A 86 -6.10 -11.34 11.71
N PHE A 87 -4.91 -11.34 11.10
CA PHE A 87 -4.43 -12.44 10.27
C PHE A 87 -4.14 -13.71 11.09
N VAL A 88 -3.48 -13.57 12.25
CA VAL A 88 -3.21 -14.70 13.15
C VAL A 88 -4.51 -15.37 13.61
N ASN A 89 -5.54 -14.59 13.98
CA ASN A 89 -6.83 -15.13 14.40
C ASN A 89 -7.61 -15.82 13.27
N ARG A 90 -7.21 -15.62 12.01
CA ARG A 90 -7.77 -16.27 10.82
C ARG A 90 -6.83 -17.34 10.24
N SER A 91 -5.83 -17.76 11.01
CA SER A 91 -4.84 -18.79 10.62
C SER A 91 -4.04 -18.44 9.36
N PHE A 92 -3.83 -17.16 9.09
CA PHE A 92 -2.90 -16.73 8.04
C PHE A 92 -1.46 -16.82 8.54
N THR A 93 -0.57 -17.33 7.68
CA THR A 93 0.88 -17.35 7.94
C THR A 93 1.54 -16.11 7.36
N GLN A 94 2.32 -15.38 8.15
CA GLN A 94 3.09 -14.26 7.64
C GLN A 94 4.32 -14.76 6.87
N ILE A 95 4.52 -14.26 5.65
CA ILE A 95 5.61 -14.65 4.75
C ILE A 95 6.43 -13.43 4.37
N HIS A 96 7.76 -13.54 4.46
CA HIS A 96 8.67 -12.57 3.86
C HIS A 96 9.10 -13.08 2.49
N THR A 97 8.70 -12.36 1.45
CA THR A 97 9.05 -12.66 0.06
C THR A 97 10.33 -11.92 -0.35
N PRO A 98 11.00 -12.33 -1.43
CA PRO A 98 12.17 -11.62 -1.95
C PRO A 98 11.87 -10.17 -2.31
N ILE A 99 12.81 -9.28 -1.97
CA ILE A 99 12.78 -7.87 -2.43
C ILE A 99 13.51 -7.71 -3.76
N ILE A 100 14.59 -8.46 -3.97
CA ILE A 100 15.32 -8.52 -5.22
C ILE A 100 14.65 -9.59 -6.10
N THR A 101 14.21 -9.21 -7.29
CA THR A 101 13.45 -10.08 -8.20
C THR A 101 13.97 -9.94 -9.63
N SER A 102 13.84 -10.99 -10.44
CA SER A 102 14.11 -10.94 -11.88
C SER A 102 12.84 -10.69 -12.72
N SER A 103 11.73 -10.35 -12.06
CA SER A 103 10.43 -10.10 -12.69
C SER A 103 9.85 -8.81 -12.14
N ASP A 104 9.24 -8.03 -13.01
CA ASP A 104 8.51 -6.81 -12.69
C ASP A 104 7.07 -7.07 -12.21
N CYS A 105 6.66 -8.33 -12.00
CA CYS A 105 5.35 -8.82 -11.52
C CYS A 105 4.14 -8.47 -12.40
N GLU A 106 4.02 -7.23 -12.86
CA GLU A 106 2.87 -6.68 -13.58
C GLU A 106 3.12 -6.55 -15.09
N GLY A 107 4.38 -6.68 -15.56
CA GLY A 107 4.74 -6.71 -16.98
C GLY A 107 4.74 -5.35 -17.70
N ALA A 108 4.63 -4.23 -16.97
CA ALA A 108 4.48 -2.89 -17.54
C ALA A 108 4.97 -1.72 -16.65
N GLY A 109 5.59 -2.01 -15.50
CA GLY A 109 5.97 -1.00 -14.52
C GLY A 109 7.39 -0.45 -14.72
N GLU A 110 7.59 0.85 -14.45
CA GLU A 110 8.94 1.39 -14.28
C GLU A 110 9.55 0.80 -12.99
N VAL A 111 10.61 0.00 -13.12
CA VAL A 111 11.27 -0.71 -12.02
C VAL A 111 12.66 -0.14 -11.70
N PHE A 112 13.07 -0.19 -10.43
CA PHE A 112 14.45 0.10 -10.05
C PHE A 112 15.33 -1.11 -10.32
N GLN A 113 16.30 -0.99 -11.23
CA GLN A 113 17.33 -2.00 -11.43
C GLN A 113 18.35 -1.99 -10.28
N ILE A 114 18.75 -3.17 -9.81
CA ILE A 114 19.72 -3.35 -8.72
C ILE A 114 21.01 -3.93 -9.30
N SER A 115 22.14 -3.26 -9.03
CA SER A 115 23.49 -3.74 -9.34
C SER A 115 24.45 -3.40 -8.19
N PRO A 116 25.51 -4.21 -7.96
CA PRO A 116 26.53 -3.81 -7.01
C PRO A 116 27.34 -2.63 -7.53
N ALA A 117 27.72 -1.73 -6.63
CA ALA A 117 28.48 -0.52 -6.97
C ALA A 117 29.85 -0.77 -7.64
N LYS A 118 30.42 -1.98 -7.49
CA LYS A 118 31.71 -2.34 -8.12
C LYS A 118 31.57 -2.81 -9.56
N ASP A 119 30.36 -3.16 -9.98
CA ASP A 119 30.05 -3.73 -11.29
C ASP A 119 29.60 -2.65 -12.30
N GLU A 120 29.76 -1.35 -11.97
CA GLU A 120 29.57 -0.29 -12.96
C GLU A 120 30.64 -0.41 -14.07
N PRO A 121 30.23 -0.51 -15.34
CA PRO A 121 31.18 -0.60 -16.45
C PRO A 121 32.02 0.68 -16.50
N LYS A 122 33.35 0.55 -16.54
CA LYS A 122 34.26 1.71 -16.53
C LYS A 122 34.40 2.37 -17.90
N SER A 123 33.82 1.76 -18.94
CA SER A 123 33.69 2.30 -20.29
C SER A 123 32.53 1.62 -21.03
N ASP A 124 32.05 2.24 -22.12
CA ASP A 124 31.02 1.67 -23.03
C ASP A 124 31.44 0.32 -23.67
N SER A 125 32.71 -0.08 -23.53
CA SER A 125 33.27 -1.31 -24.09
C SER A 125 33.41 -2.45 -23.07
N GLU A 126 33.22 -2.19 -21.78
CA GLU A 126 33.29 -3.22 -20.74
C GLU A 126 31.90 -3.84 -20.53
N THR A 127 31.81 -5.15 -20.73
CA THR A 127 30.62 -5.92 -20.33
C THR A 127 30.59 -5.95 -18.81
N ALA A 128 29.62 -5.26 -18.20
CA ALA A 128 29.42 -5.27 -16.76
C ALA A 128 29.33 -6.72 -16.27
N THR A 129 30.18 -7.10 -15.31
CA THR A 129 30.04 -8.38 -14.61
C THR A 129 28.73 -8.34 -13.84
N GLN A 130 27.74 -9.10 -14.27
CA GLN A 130 26.46 -9.15 -13.55
C GLN A 130 26.64 -10.02 -12.29
N PHE A 131 26.34 -9.45 -11.11
CA PHE A 131 26.39 -10.18 -9.84
C PHE A 131 25.40 -11.35 -9.80
N PHE A 132 24.18 -11.11 -10.27
CA PHE A 132 23.23 -12.16 -10.57
C PHE A 132 23.39 -12.57 -12.03
N ARG A 133 23.02 -13.81 -12.37
CA ARG A 133 23.14 -14.33 -13.75
C ARG A 133 22.27 -13.56 -14.78
N ARG A 134 21.42 -12.66 -14.31
CA ARG A 134 20.47 -11.85 -15.09
C ARG A 134 20.27 -10.48 -14.40
N PRO A 135 19.73 -9.48 -15.12
CA PRO A 135 19.23 -8.26 -14.50
C PRO A 135 18.22 -8.56 -13.40
N VAL A 136 18.33 -7.83 -12.30
CA VAL A 136 17.42 -7.91 -11.16
C VAL A 136 16.94 -6.52 -10.77
N TYR A 137 15.81 -6.48 -10.11
CA TYR A 137 15.05 -5.28 -9.81
C TYR A 137 14.56 -5.30 -8.36
N ALA A 138 14.24 -4.12 -7.84
CA ALA A 138 13.47 -4.00 -6.61
C ALA A 138 12.00 -4.35 -6.90
N THR A 139 11.40 -5.21 -6.09
CA THR A 139 10.05 -5.73 -6.35
C THR A 139 8.97 -4.66 -6.29
N VAL A 140 8.00 -4.75 -7.21
CA VAL A 140 6.79 -3.91 -7.19
C VAL A 140 5.68 -4.54 -6.34
N SER A 141 5.74 -5.86 -6.09
CA SER A 141 4.72 -6.64 -5.38
C SER A 141 5.26 -8.01 -4.94
N ALA A 142 4.77 -8.52 -3.80
CA ALA A 142 5.05 -9.87 -3.32
C ALA A 142 4.15 -10.95 -3.95
N GLN A 143 3.11 -10.55 -4.70
CA GLN A 143 1.96 -11.39 -5.04
C GLN A 143 2.34 -12.74 -5.65
N LEU A 144 3.16 -12.77 -6.70
CA LEU A 144 3.50 -14.03 -7.39
C LEU A 144 4.16 -15.05 -6.44
N HIS A 145 4.99 -14.56 -5.51
CA HIS A 145 5.62 -15.40 -4.50
C HIS A 145 4.63 -15.86 -3.42
N LEU A 146 3.68 -14.99 -3.02
CA LEU A 146 2.61 -15.38 -2.11
C LEU A 146 1.72 -16.48 -2.70
N GLU A 147 1.45 -16.47 -4.00
CA GLU A 147 0.70 -17.55 -4.68
C GLU A 147 1.42 -18.90 -4.55
N ALA A 148 2.75 -18.94 -4.68
CA ALA A 148 3.51 -20.17 -4.44
C ALA A 148 3.38 -20.64 -2.98
N MET A 149 3.48 -19.70 -2.04
CA MET A 149 3.41 -20.01 -0.61
C MET A 149 1.99 -20.41 -0.17
N SER A 150 0.95 -19.84 -0.76
CA SER A 150 -0.45 -20.16 -0.43
C SER A 150 -0.80 -21.61 -0.80
N GLN A 151 -0.23 -22.15 -1.89
CA GLN A 151 -0.43 -23.55 -2.26
C GLN A 151 0.19 -24.54 -1.25
N ALA A 152 1.20 -24.12 -0.49
CA ALA A 152 1.84 -24.95 0.52
C ALA A 152 1.27 -24.72 1.94
N LEU A 153 0.91 -23.48 2.27
CA LEU A 153 0.59 -23.04 3.62
C LEU A 153 -0.88 -22.63 3.81
N GLY A 154 -1.69 -22.67 2.74
CA GLY A 154 -3.07 -22.21 2.74
C GLY A 154 -3.14 -20.68 2.66
N ASN A 155 -3.52 -20.03 3.74
CA ASN A 155 -3.69 -18.58 3.77
C ASN A 155 -2.38 -17.90 4.19
N VAL A 156 -1.89 -16.96 3.38
CA VAL A 156 -0.63 -16.25 3.63
C VAL A 156 -0.79 -14.75 3.49
N TRP A 157 0.04 -13.99 4.19
CA TRP A 157 0.08 -12.54 4.07
C TRP A 157 1.49 -11.99 4.28
N THR A 158 1.72 -10.75 3.86
CA THR A 158 2.95 -10.02 4.09
C THR A 158 2.68 -8.54 4.31
N LEU A 159 3.61 -7.87 4.98
CA LEU A 159 3.74 -6.42 4.99
C LEU A 159 5.18 -6.13 4.57
N SER A 160 5.36 -5.79 3.30
CA SER A 160 6.68 -5.71 2.66
C SER A 160 6.89 -4.33 2.04
N PRO A 161 8.13 -3.80 2.02
CA PRO A 161 8.44 -2.68 1.15
C PRO A 161 8.30 -3.12 -0.31
N THR A 162 7.77 -2.21 -1.12
CA THR A 162 7.60 -2.31 -2.57
C THR A 162 8.05 -1.02 -3.21
N PHE A 163 8.51 -1.11 -4.45
CA PHE A 163 9.19 -0.02 -5.13
C PHE A 163 8.54 0.27 -6.48
N ARG A 164 8.41 1.54 -6.83
CA ARG A 164 7.95 1.99 -8.15
C ARG A 164 8.83 3.14 -8.62
N ALA A 165 9.39 3.02 -9.83
CA ALA A 165 10.30 4.03 -10.40
C ALA A 165 9.56 5.11 -11.20
N GLU A 166 8.23 5.18 -11.08
CA GLU A 166 7.39 6.20 -11.70
C GLU A 166 7.91 7.62 -11.39
N GLN A 167 8.08 8.44 -12.43
CA GLN A 167 8.43 9.87 -12.31
C GLN A 167 7.24 10.73 -11.85
N SER A 168 6.58 10.31 -10.76
CA SER A 168 5.36 10.92 -10.24
C SER A 168 5.65 11.74 -8.98
N ASP A 169 5.42 13.06 -9.03
CA ASP A 169 5.55 13.97 -7.89
C ASP A 169 4.17 14.42 -7.39
N THR A 170 3.34 13.47 -6.97
CA THR A 170 2.02 13.78 -6.38
C THR A 170 1.99 13.51 -4.87
N PRO A 171 1.03 14.08 -4.11
CA PRO A 171 0.84 13.77 -2.70
C PRO A 171 0.49 12.31 -2.38
N ARG A 172 0.18 11.49 -3.41
CA ARG A 172 -0.28 10.10 -3.27
C ARG A 172 0.73 9.06 -3.79
N HIS A 173 1.91 9.48 -4.23
CA HIS A 173 2.95 8.59 -4.75
C HIS A 173 4.26 8.68 -3.94
N LEU A 174 4.84 7.51 -3.71
CA LEU A 174 6.17 7.27 -3.17
C LEU A 174 6.86 6.26 -4.08
N SER A 175 8.18 6.36 -4.16
CA SER A 175 9.01 5.39 -4.88
C SER A 175 9.34 4.17 -4.03
N GLU A 176 9.27 4.31 -2.70
CA GLU A 176 9.38 3.23 -1.71
C GLU A 176 8.20 3.37 -0.74
N PHE A 177 7.36 2.34 -0.65
CA PHE A 177 6.19 2.31 0.21
C PHE A 177 5.96 0.88 0.70
N TYR A 178 5.10 0.71 1.70
CA TYR A 178 4.74 -0.60 2.22
C TYR A 178 3.43 -1.06 1.62
N MET A 179 3.42 -2.30 1.13
CA MET A 179 2.23 -3.01 0.70
C MET A 179 1.92 -4.10 1.73
N LEU A 180 0.65 -4.17 2.11
CA LEU A 180 0.11 -5.32 2.80
C LEU A 180 -0.58 -6.20 1.76
N GLU A 181 -0.07 -7.40 1.56
CA GLU A 181 -0.60 -8.32 0.54
C GLU A 181 -1.01 -9.62 1.19
N ALA A 182 -2.16 -10.16 0.79
CA ALA A 182 -2.68 -11.42 1.31
C ALA A 182 -3.16 -12.30 0.16
N GLU A 183 -2.90 -13.60 0.26
CA GLU A 183 -3.28 -14.61 -0.72
C GLU A 183 -3.96 -15.79 -0.01
N MET A 184 -5.10 -16.21 -0.55
CA MET A 184 -5.93 -17.28 -0.02
C MET A 184 -6.00 -18.43 -1.00
N GLY A 185 -5.62 -19.63 -0.56
CA GLY A 185 -5.86 -20.87 -1.31
C GLY A 185 -7.31 -21.35 -1.18
N PHE A 186 -7.77 -22.14 -2.14
CA PHE A 186 -9.12 -22.77 -2.13
C PHE A 186 -10.27 -21.76 -2.02
N VAL A 187 -10.17 -20.66 -2.78
CA VAL A 187 -11.21 -19.62 -2.86
C VAL A 187 -11.94 -19.74 -4.19
N ASP A 188 -13.25 -19.93 -4.14
CA ASP A 188 -14.04 -20.20 -5.35
C ASP A 188 -14.52 -18.95 -6.08
N ASN A 189 -14.61 -17.81 -5.38
CA ASN A 189 -15.17 -16.57 -5.94
C ASN A 189 -14.55 -15.31 -5.32
N LEU A 190 -14.58 -14.22 -6.10
CA LEU A 190 -14.08 -12.90 -5.72
C LEU A 190 -14.73 -12.32 -4.45
N GLY A 191 -15.98 -12.73 -4.16
CA GLY A 191 -16.73 -12.29 -2.99
C GLY A 191 -16.00 -12.55 -1.68
N LEU A 192 -15.40 -13.73 -1.52
CA LEU A 192 -14.65 -14.12 -0.32
C LEU A 192 -13.39 -13.27 -0.11
N VAL A 193 -12.72 -12.87 -1.20
CA VAL A 193 -11.55 -11.97 -1.13
C VAL A 193 -11.99 -10.56 -0.69
N MET A 194 -13.09 -10.05 -1.25
CA MET A 194 -13.66 -8.77 -0.84
C MET A 194 -14.14 -8.80 0.62
N ASP A 195 -14.76 -9.91 1.06
CA ASP A 195 -15.20 -10.11 2.44
C ASP A 195 -14.01 -10.05 3.40
N LEU A 196 -12.86 -10.65 3.05
CA LEU A 196 -11.64 -10.57 3.86
C LEU A 196 -11.12 -9.14 4.00
N VAL A 197 -11.07 -8.37 2.91
CA VAL A 197 -10.66 -6.95 2.93
C VAL A 197 -11.59 -6.13 3.82
N GLU A 198 -12.88 -6.35 3.66
CA GLU A 198 -13.93 -5.66 4.39
C GLU A 198 -13.86 -5.99 5.90
N ASP A 199 -13.72 -7.26 6.26
CA ASP A 199 -13.50 -7.73 7.63
C ASP A 199 -12.23 -7.16 8.26
N MET A 200 -11.14 -7.08 7.48
CA MET A 200 -9.84 -6.58 7.94
C MET A 200 -9.91 -5.13 8.40
N LEU A 201 -10.49 -4.28 7.55
CA LEU A 201 -10.60 -2.85 7.80
C LEU A 201 -11.69 -2.51 8.84
N LYS A 202 -12.76 -3.32 8.92
CA LYS A 202 -13.72 -3.27 10.05
C LYS A 202 -13.06 -3.62 11.37
N HIS A 203 -12.33 -4.74 11.41
CA HIS A 203 -11.61 -5.17 12.61
C HIS A 203 -10.68 -4.07 13.09
N LEU A 204 -9.86 -3.51 12.20
CA LEU A 204 -8.95 -2.41 12.52
C LEU A 204 -9.70 -1.22 13.15
N SER A 205 -10.82 -0.84 12.55
CA SER A 205 -11.63 0.31 13.00
C SER A 205 -12.30 0.09 14.35
N LEU A 206 -12.67 -1.15 14.66
CA LEU A 206 -13.23 -1.55 15.95
C LEU A 206 -12.15 -1.72 17.04
N ASP A 207 -10.99 -2.26 16.68
CA ASP A 207 -9.89 -2.56 17.62
C ASP A 207 -9.18 -1.29 18.10
N ILE A 208 -8.85 -0.36 17.19
CA ILE A 208 -8.02 0.81 17.53
C ILE A 208 -8.71 2.17 17.33
N GLY A 209 -9.95 2.22 16.85
CA GLY A 209 -10.66 3.48 16.58
C GLY A 209 -10.85 4.38 17.81
N GLU A 210 -10.91 3.80 19.01
CA GLU A 210 -11.00 4.53 20.28
C GLU A 210 -9.67 4.55 21.05
N SER A 211 -8.56 4.16 20.41
CA SER A 211 -7.22 4.20 21.03
C SER A 211 -6.83 5.62 21.43
N ARG A 212 -5.93 5.71 22.42
CA ARG A 212 -5.34 6.99 22.84
C ARG A 212 -4.70 7.73 21.67
N THR A 213 -4.02 6.99 20.78
CA THR A 213 -3.34 7.56 19.62
C THR A 213 -4.33 8.16 18.62
N VAL A 214 -5.45 7.47 18.34
CA VAL A 214 -6.51 8.01 17.46
C VAL A 214 -7.15 9.25 18.07
N GLN A 215 -7.48 9.22 19.37
CA GLN A 215 -8.06 10.41 20.03
C GLN A 215 -7.09 11.60 20.06
N GLU A 216 -5.78 11.34 20.20
CA GLU A 216 -4.73 12.36 20.08
C GLU A 216 -4.69 12.95 18.67
N LEU A 217 -4.70 12.12 17.62
CA LEU A 217 -4.75 12.59 16.22
C LEU A 217 -5.97 13.45 15.93
N LEU A 218 -7.15 13.02 16.39
CA LEU A 218 -8.40 13.77 16.25
C LEU A 218 -8.40 15.12 16.98
N SER A 219 -7.53 15.30 17.97
CA SER A 219 -7.38 16.59 18.66
C SER A 219 -6.65 17.63 17.81
N TYR A 220 -5.77 17.21 16.91
CA TYR A 220 -5.03 18.10 16.00
C TYR A 220 -5.88 18.60 14.83
N GLY A 221 -6.82 17.78 14.34
CA GLY A 221 -7.73 18.14 13.25
C GLY A 221 -8.86 19.13 13.63
N ARG A 222 -8.82 19.74 14.82
CA ARG A 222 -9.80 20.76 15.28
C ARG A 222 -9.39 22.19 14.89
N ASP A 223 -8.15 22.38 14.48
CA ASP A 223 -7.62 23.68 14.08
C ASP A 223 -7.78 23.86 12.57
N SER A 224 -8.57 24.87 12.17
CA SER A 224 -8.81 25.22 10.76
C SER A 224 -7.56 25.72 10.03
N SER A 225 -6.48 26.00 10.74
CA SER A 225 -5.17 26.35 10.18
C SER A 225 -4.28 25.14 9.85
N SER A 226 -4.69 23.92 10.22
CA SER A 226 -3.91 22.72 9.92
C SER A 226 -4.11 22.25 8.48
N GLU A 227 -3.05 21.78 7.83
CA GLU A 227 -3.11 21.07 6.54
C GLU A 227 -3.66 19.64 6.68
N LEU A 228 -4.44 19.37 7.74
CA LEU A 228 -5.04 18.06 8.03
C LEU A 228 -6.50 18.05 7.63
N ALA A 229 -7.03 16.85 7.38
CA ALA A 229 -8.47 16.68 7.32
C ALA A 229 -9.11 17.08 8.66
N GLN A 230 -10.29 17.70 8.59
CA GLN A 230 -11.05 18.08 9.78
C GLN A 230 -11.38 16.86 10.64
N ALA A 231 -11.34 17.01 11.96
CA ALA A 231 -11.55 15.91 12.90
C ALA A 231 -12.87 15.16 12.67
N ASP A 232 -13.95 15.87 12.31
CA ASP A 232 -15.24 15.27 12.01
C ASP A 232 -15.21 14.44 10.72
N SER A 233 -14.46 14.90 9.70
CA SER A 233 -14.22 14.12 8.48
C SER A 233 -13.43 12.85 8.80
N ILE A 234 -12.40 12.94 9.65
CA ILE A 234 -11.62 11.77 10.06
C ILE A 234 -12.52 10.79 10.81
N ARG A 235 -13.29 11.24 11.82
CA ARG A 235 -14.25 10.36 12.53
C ARG A 235 -15.23 9.70 11.57
N ALA A 236 -15.76 10.45 10.62
CA ALA A 236 -16.69 9.93 9.63
C ALA A 236 -16.07 8.81 8.76
N ARG A 237 -14.78 8.89 8.44
CA ARG A 237 -14.03 7.79 7.77
C ARG A 237 -13.97 6.54 8.64
N TRP A 238 -13.60 6.67 9.91
CA TRP A 238 -13.57 5.54 10.85
C TRP A 238 -14.96 4.90 11.04
N GLU A 239 -16.02 5.72 11.14
CA GLU A 239 -17.39 5.21 11.22
C GLU A 239 -17.84 4.52 9.92
N GLY A 240 -17.46 5.06 8.76
CA GLY A 240 -17.74 4.44 7.46
C GLY A 240 -17.15 3.04 7.32
N LEU A 241 -15.96 2.82 7.87
CA LEU A 241 -15.34 1.50 7.91
C LEU A 241 -16.07 0.50 8.80
N LYS A 242 -16.91 0.93 9.74
CA LYS A 242 -17.68 0.04 10.64
C LYS A 242 -19.02 -0.44 10.04
N GLY A 243 -19.38 0.01 8.84
CA GLY A 243 -20.66 -0.33 8.20
C GLY A 243 -20.91 -1.84 8.05
N GLU A 244 -22.16 -2.28 8.03
CA GLU A 244 -22.48 -3.72 7.98
C GLU A 244 -22.05 -4.40 6.68
N ARG A 245 -22.34 -3.81 5.52
CA ARG A 245 -21.90 -4.30 4.21
C ARG A 245 -21.58 -3.15 3.27
N TRP A 246 -20.42 -3.18 2.62
CA TRP A 246 -20.04 -2.15 1.66
C TRP A 246 -20.66 -2.40 0.28
N PRO A 247 -21.12 -1.35 -0.42
CA PRO A 247 -21.59 -1.46 -1.79
C PRO A 247 -20.55 -2.12 -2.72
N ARG A 248 -21.04 -2.97 -3.62
CA ARG A 248 -20.24 -3.62 -4.66
C ARG A 248 -20.94 -3.38 -5.98
N ILE A 249 -20.27 -2.70 -6.89
CA ILE A 249 -20.75 -2.45 -8.25
C ILE A 249 -19.75 -3.02 -9.25
N THR A 250 -20.20 -3.31 -10.46
CA THR A 250 -19.31 -3.64 -11.58
C THR A 250 -18.75 -2.37 -12.21
N TYR A 251 -17.60 -2.47 -12.85
CA TYR A 251 -17.02 -1.41 -13.67
C TYR A 251 -18.01 -0.91 -14.72
N THR A 252 -18.77 -1.83 -15.34
CA THR A 252 -19.80 -1.46 -16.33
C THR A 252 -20.92 -0.62 -15.71
N GLU A 253 -21.37 -0.94 -14.49
CA GLU A 253 -22.32 -0.10 -13.76
C GLU A 253 -21.70 1.25 -13.36
N ALA A 254 -20.42 1.25 -12.97
CA ALA A 254 -19.68 2.46 -12.64
C ALA A 254 -19.57 3.41 -13.86
N ILE A 255 -19.27 2.89 -15.06
CA ILE A 255 -19.24 3.69 -16.29
C ILE A 255 -20.63 4.26 -16.60
N LYS A 256 -21.69 3.46 -16.52
CA LYS A 256 -23.07 3.95 -16.73
C LYS A 256 -23.43 5.07 -15.75
N LEU A 257 -23.06 4.91 -14.48
CA LEU A 257 -23.26 5.93 -13.45
C LEU A 257 -22.56 7.24 -13.85
N LEU A 258 -21.30 7.17 -14.28
CA LEU A 258 -20.52 8.34 -14.70
C LEU A 258 -21.07 9.00 -15.98
N GLU A 259 -21.52 8.22 -16.96
CA GLU A 259 -22.11 8.74 -18.21
C GLU A 259 -23.44 9.47 -17.97
N THR A 260 -24.19 9.08 -16.93
CA THR A 260 -25.45 9.71 -16.53
C THR A 260 -25.29 10.83 -15.50
N ALA A 261 -24.08 11.08 -15.02
CA ALA A 261 -23.82 12.11 -14.03
C ALA A 261 -23.99 13.51 -14.64
N ASP A 262 -24.64 14.41 -13.90
CA ASP A 262 -24.70 15.84 -14.23
C ASP A 262 -23.39 16.54 -13.78
N VAL A 263 -22.26 16.05 -14.30
CA VAL A 263 -20.91 16.53 -14.00
C VAL A 263 -20.10 16.57 -15.29
N ASP A 264 -19.46 17.70 -15.56
CA ASP A 264 -18.53 17.84 -16.68
C ASP A 264 -17.15 17.32 -16.26
N PHE A 265 -16.87 16.05 -16.56
CA PHE A 265 -15.58 15.43 -16.27
C PHE A 265 -14.50 15.91 -17.25
N THR A 266 -13.30 16.19 -16.72
CA THR A 266 -12.16 16.59 -17.56
C THR A 266 -11.78 15.47 -18.52
N HIS A 267 -11.77 14.23 -18.03
CA HIS A 267 -11.60 13.02 -18.83
C HIS A 267 -12.97 12.37 -18.99
N LYS A 268 -13.40 12.17 -20.23
CA LYS A 268 -14.68 11.48 -20.47
C LYS A 268 -14.59 10.03 -19.99
N PRO A 269 -15.57 9.53 -19.20
CA PRO A 269 -15.65 8.12 -18.87
C PRO A 269 -15.93 7.32 -20.15
N VAL A 270 -15.10 6.33 -20.45
CA VAL A 270 -15.25 5.47 -21.63
C VAL A 270 -15.01 4.03 -21.20
N TRP A 271 -15.96 3.15 -21.51
CA TRP A 271 -15.81 1.72 -21.24
C TRP A 271 -14.55 1.17 -21.93
N GLY A 272 -13.73 0.41 -21.20
CA GLY A 272 -12.45 -0.12 -21.70
C GLY A 272 -11.26 0.80 -21.44
N LYS A 273 -11.48 1.98 -20.83
CA LYS A 273 -10.41 2.86 -20.33
C LYS A 273 -10.37 2.86 -18.81
N ASP A 274 -9.19 3.15 -18.29
CA ASP A 274 -8.97 3.20 -16.84
C ASP A 274 -9.73 4.37 -16.20
N LEU A 275 -10.18 4.17 -14.96
CA LEU A 275 -10.90 5.20 -14.21
C LEU A 275 -9.91 6.25 -13.73
N GLN A 276 -10.20 7.53 -14.01
CA GLN A 276 -9.40 8.63 -13.48
C GLN A 276 -9.82 8.96 -12.05
N THR A 277 -8.95 9.62 -11.29
CA THR A 277 -9.26 10.03 -9.90
C THR A 277 -10.57 10.81 -9.75
N GLU A 278 -10.96 11.63 -10.74
CA GLU A 278 -12.24 12.33 -10.70
C GLU A 278 -13.44 11.37 -10.80
N HIS A 279 -13.31 10.30 -11.59
CA HIS A 279 -14.31 9.24 -11.72
C HIS A 279 -14.42 8.43 -10.44
N GLU A 280 -13.30 7.98 -9.89
CA GLU A 280 -13.24 7.22 -8.64
C GLU A 280 -13.87 8.00 -7.48
N ARG A 281 -13.55 9.29 -7.37
CA ARG A 281 -14.11 10.18 -6.35
C ARG A 281 -15.62 10.33 -6.49
N TYR A 282 -16.11 10.46 -7.72
CA TYR A 282 -17.54 10.53 -7.99
C TYR A 282 -18.24 9.23 -7.59
N ILE A 283 -17.72 8.07 -8.04
CA ILE A 283 -18.27 6.75 -7.71
C ILE A 283 -18.33 6.53 -6.19
N ALA A 284 -17.22 6.79 -5.49
CA ALA A 284 -17.15 6.62 -4.04
C ALA A 284 -18.22 7.45 -3.32
N THR A 285 -18.49 8.67 -3.79
CA THR A 285 -19.49 9.57 -3.20
C THR A 285 -20.92 9.18 -3.58
N ALA A 286 -21.16 8.89 -4.86
CA ALA A 286 -22.50 8.61 -5.39
C ALA A 286 -23.04 7.26 -4.90
N VAL A 287 -22.16 6.26 -4.71
CA VAL A 287 -22.54 4.90 -4.30
C VAL A 287 -22.33 4.68 -2.81
N GLY A 288 -21.23 5.16 -2.25
CA GLY A 288 -20.87 5.00 -0.84
C GLY A 288 -21.44 6.09 0.07
N GLY A 289 -22.08 7.11 -0.49
CA GLY A 289 -22.50 8.29 0.25
C GLY A 289 -21.31 9.04 0.86
N ALA A 290 -21.49 9.61 2.05
CA ALA A 290 -20.44 10.39 2.69
C ALA A 290 -19.23 9.56 3.14
N ASN A 291 -19.47 8.30 3.56
CA ASN A 291 -18.52 7.58 4.41
C ASN A 291 -18.27 6.12 4.02
N SER A 292 -19.14 5.45 3.26
CA SER A 292 -18.95 4.02 2.97
C SER A 292 -17.88 3.81 1.90
N PRO A 293 -16.94 2.89 2.11
CA PRO A 293 -16.14 2.33 1.02
C PRO A 293 -17.01 1.65 -0.05
N VAL A 294 -16.52 1.58 -1.28
CA VAL A 294 -17.21 0.98 -2.43
C VAL A 294 -16.24 0.08 -3.18
N PHE A 295 -16.64 -1.18 -3.41
CA PHE A 295 -15.94 -2.04 -4.34
C PHE A 295 -16.42 -1.79 -5.76
N VAL A 296 -15.48 -1.54 -6.68
CA VAL A 296 -15.72 -1.60 -8.12
C VAL A 296 -15.10 -2.89 -8.62
N THR A 297 -15.86 -3.70 -9.36
CA THR A 297 -15.48 -5.08 -9.72
C THR A 297 -15.52 -5.32 -11.23
N ASN A 298 -14.94 -6.41 -11.71
CA ASN A 298 -15.10 -6.85 -13.10
C ASN A 298 -14.60 -5.85 -14.15
N TYR A 299 -13.36 -5.37 -13.99
CA TYR A 299 -12.75 -4.46 -14.96
C TYR A 299 -12.48 -5.16 -16.30
N PRO A 300 -12.40 -4.40 -17.40
CA PRO A 300 -11.98 -4.91 -18.70
C PRO A 300 -10.62 -5.60 -18.62
N ARG A 301 -10.51 -6.76 -19.27
CA ARG A 301 -9.29 -7.59 -19.25
C ARG A 301 -8.04 -6.84 -19.71
N ASP A 302 -8.20 -6.02 -20.75
CA ASP A 302 -7.08 -5.39 -21.48
C ASP A 302 -6.39 -4.28 -20.68
N ILE A 303 -7.02 -3.78 -19.61
CA ILE A 303 -6.46 -2.74 -18.73
C ILE A 303 -6.04 -3.28 -17.36
N LYS A 304 -6.04 -4.59 -17.17
CA LYS A 304 -5.65 -5.25 -15.92
C LYS A 304 -4.52 -6.26 -16.16
N ALA A 305 -3.91 -6.73 -15.08
CA ALA A 305 -2.74 -7.61 -15.14
C ALA A 305 -3.05 -9.01 -15.68
N PHE A 306 -2.01 -9.69 -16.19
CA PHE A 306 -2.14 -10.99 -16.87
C PHE A 306 -2.65 -12.14 -15.98
N TYR A 307 -2.36 -12.06 -14.68
CA TYR A 307 -2.65 -13.11 -13.71
C TYR A 307 -4.13 -13.14 -13.27
N MET A 308 -4.93 -12.12 -13.63
CA MET A 308 -6.32 -12.03 -13.18
C MET A 308 -7.21 -13.03 -13.93
N ARG A 309 -7.99 -13.81 -13.19
CA ARG A 309 -8.91 -14.82 -13.74
C ARG A 309 -9.95 -14.16 -14.64
N SER A 310 -10.18 -14.72 -15.82
CA SER A 310 -11.27 -14.24 -16.69
C SER A 310 -12.63 -14.68 -16.17
N ASN A 311 -13.62 -13.78 -16.19
CA ASN A 311 -15.02 -14.13 -15.94
C ASN A 311 -15.51 -15.15 -17.00
N ALA A 312 -16.09 -16.28 -16.56
CA ALA A 312 -16.64 -17.30 -17.47
C ALA A 312 -17.99 -16.85 -18.04
N GLY A 313 -18.18 -16.95 -19.37
CA GLY A 313 -19.44 -16.58 -20.03
C GLY A 313 -19.28 -15.82 -21.36
N THR A 314 -18.08 -15.35 -21.67
CA THR A 314 -17.66 -15.07 -23.05
C THR A 314 -16.99 -16.33 -23.58
N SER A 315 -17.31 -16.71 -24.80
CA SER A 315 -16.88 -17.95 -25.46
C SER A 315 -15.35 -18.13 -25.47
N ASP A 316 -14.86 -19.34 -25.73
CA ASP A 316 -13.43 -19.65 -25.93
C ASP A 316 -12.85 -18.81 -27.10
N GLY A 317 -12.46 -17.57 -26.80
CA GLY A 317 -11.95 -16.58 -27.74
C GLY A 317 -11.88 -15.17 -27.16
N PRO A 318 -11.07 -14.27 -27.74
CA PRO A 318 -11.00 -12.87 -27.32
C PRO A 318 -12.21 -12.10 -27.86
N GLU A 319 -13.33 -12.11 -27.13
CA GLU A 319 -14.47 -11.23 -27.44
C GLU A 319 -14.20 -9.79 -26.92
N PRO A 320 -14.48 -8.75 -27.73
CA PRO A 320 -14.54 -7.38 -27.25
C PRO A 320 -15.52 -7.28 -26.08
N GLY A 321 -15.10 -6.71 -24.95
CA GLY A 321 -15.96 -6.62 -23.76
C GLY A 321 -15.62 -7.58 -22.62
N ALA A 322 -14.64 -8.48 -22.80
CA ALA A 322 -14.24 -9.43 -21.76
C ALA A 322 -13.73 -8.73 -20.48
N THR A 323 -14.12 -9.25 -19.33
CA THR A 323 -13.73 -8.75 -18.00
C THR A 323 -13.00 -9.82 -17.20
N VAL A 324 -12.32 -9.39 -16.14
CA VAL A 324 -11.62 -10.27 -15.20
C VAL A 324 -12.23 -10.16 -13.80
N GLU A 325 -12.15 -11.24 -13.02
CA GLU A 325 -12.59 -11.32 -11.64
C GLU A 325 -11.64 -10.53 -10.73
N CYS A 326 -11.76 -9.20 -10.75
CA CYS A 326 -10.97 -8.28 -9.95
C CYS A 326 -11.83 -7.23 -9.26
N PHE A 327 -11.25 -6.54 -8.29
CA PHE A 327 -11.85 -5.38 -7.65
C PHE A 327 -10.80 -4.32 -7.31
N ASP A 328 -11.28 -3.08 -7.26
CA ASP A 328 -10.61 -1.97 -6.60
C ASP A 328 -11.55 -1.48 -5.47
N LEU A 329 -11.01 -1.22 -4.28
CA LEU A 329 -11.73 -0.63 -3.14
C LEU A 329 -11.48 0.87 -3.11
N LEU A 330 -12.54 1.63 -3.40
CA LEU A 330 -12.55 3.08 -3.36
C LEU A 330 -13.05 3.55 -1.99
N VAL A 331 -12.31 4.44 -1.35
CA VAL A 331 -12.78 5.14 -0.15
C VAL A 331 -13.09 6.61 -0.48
N PRO A 332 -14.10 7.21 0.18
CA PRO A 332 -14.44 8.62 -0.01
C PRO A 332 -13.22 9.53 0.17
N SER A 333 -13.11 10.55 -0.70
CA SER A 333 -12.02 11.54 -0.75
C SER A 333 -10.61 11.03 -1.12
N PHE A 334 -10.25 9.78 -0.82
CA PHE A 334 -8.89 9.25 -1.03
C PHE A 334 -8.77 8.28 -2.23
N CYS A 335 -9.91 7.79 -2.74
CA CYS A 335 -10.02 6.89 -3.91
C CYS A 335 -9.46 5.49 -3.62
N GLU A 336 -8.76 4.87 -4.57
CA GLU A 336 -8.27 3.49 -4.44
C GLU A 336 -7.24 3.31 -3.29
N ILE A 337 -7.54 2.35 -2.40
CA ILE A 337 -6.59 1.90 -1.35
C ILE A 337 -6.29 0.40 -1.38
N VAL A 338 -7.16 -0.43 -1.98
CA VAL A 338 -6.96 -1.88 -2.13
C VAL A 338 -7.27 -2.28 -3.56
N GLY A 339 -6.40 -3.06 -4.19
CA GLY A 339 -6.66 -3.75 -5.44
C GLY A 339 -6.52 -5.26 -5.24
N GLY A 340 -7.39 -6.06 -5.86
CA GLY A 340 -7.36 -7.52 -5.71
C GLY A 340 -8.04 -8.27 -6.83
N SER A 341 -7.81 -9.58 -6.88
CA SER A 341 -8.42 -10.44 -7.89
C SER A 341 -8.43 -11.90 -7.50
N MET A 342 -9.31 -12.66 -8.16
CA MET A 342 -9.10 -14.08 -8.35
C MET A 342 -7.94 -14.29 -9.33
N ARG A 343 -7.13 -15.32 -9.07
CA ARG A 343 -5.99 -15.65 -9.92
C ARG A 343 -6.37 -16.67 -10.98
N GLU A 344 -5.80 -16.56 -12.17
CA GLU A 344 -5.98 -17.53 -13.22
C GLU A 344 -5.20 -18.82 -12.87
N HIS A 345 -5.89 -19.74 -12.23
CA HIS A 345 -5.38 -21.04 -11.79
C HIS A 345 -5.37 -22.07 -12.93
N ARG A 346 -6.01 -21.79 -14.07
CA ARG A 346 -6.02 -22.68 -15.24
C ARG A 346 -4.83 -22.35 -16.13
N LEU A 347 -4.01 -23.36 -16.42
CA LEU A 347 -2.76 -23.19 -17.17
C LEU A 347 -2.97 -22.58 -18.57
N ALA A 348 -3.88 -23.15 -19.38
CA ALA A 348 -4.04 -22.71 -20.77
C ALA A 348 -4.53 -21.24 -20.87
N PRO A 349 -5.56 -20.79 -20.13
CA PRO A 349 -5.94 -19.38 -20.10
C PRO A 349 -4.84 -18.44 -19.60
N LEU A 350 -4.05 -18.86 -18.60
CA LEU A 350 -2.93 -18.07 -18.08
C LEU A 350 -1.86 -17.86 -19.15
N VAL A 351 -1.45 -18.92 -19.85
CA VAL A 351 -0.46 -18.86 -20.94
C VAL A 351 -0.95 -17.94 -22.07
N GLU A 352 -2.23 -18.00 -22.42
CA GLU A 352 -2.82 -17.10 -23.41
C GLU A 352 -2.76 -15.63 -22.96
N SER A 353 -3.14 -15.36 -21.71
CA SER A 353 -3.10 -14.02 -21.11
C SER A 353 -1.68 -13.43 -21.03
N MET A 354 -0.69 -14.28 -20.74
CA MET A 354 0.73 -13.93 -20.75
C MET A 354 1.23 -13.59 -22.16
N ARG A 355 0.92 -14.46 -23.14
CA ARG A 355 1.30 -14.24 -24.55
C ARG A 355 0.72 -12.93 -25.11
N ALA A 356 -0.53 -12.63 -24.78
CA ALA A 356 -1.20 -11.39 -25.19
C ALA A 356 -0.49 -10.12 -24.70
N ARG A 357 0.32 -10.21 -23.63
CA ARG A 357 1.10 -9.10 -23.06
C ARG A 357 2.60 -9.20 -23.38
N GLY A 358 2.98 -10.02 -24.35
CA GLY A 358 4.38 -10.20 -24.75
C GLY A 358 5.22 -10.99 -23.73
N LEU A 359 4.60 -11.62 -22.73
CA LEU A 359 5.28 -12.45 -21.75
C LEU A 359 5.41 -13.87 -22.34
N ASN A 360 6.46 -14.09 -23.13
CA ASN A 360 6.76 -15.40 -23.70
C ASN A 360 7.26 -16.35 -22.60
N SER A 361 6.71 -17.56 -22.57
CA SER A 361 7.17 -18.67 -21.71
C SER A 361 8.04 -19.64 -22.51
N SER A 362 8.97 -20.28 -21.84
CA SER A 362 9.71 -21.43 -22.38
C SER A 362 9.20 -22.72 -21.74
N PRO A 363 9.54 -23.90 -22.29
CA PRO A 363 9.25 -25.16 -21.63
C PRO A 363 9.89 -25.18 -20.24
N SER A 364 9.12 -25.51 -19.20
CA SER A 364 9.66 -25.63 -17.84
C SER A 364 10.78 -26.66 -17.77
N THR A 365 11.83 -26.27 -17.07
CA THR A 365 13.09 -26.98 -16.86
C THR A 365 13.16 -27.58 -15.45
N VAL A 366 12.06 -27.55 -14.69
CA VAL A 366 12.05 -27.95 -13.27
C VAL A 366 12.59 -29.37 -13.10
N GLY A 367 13.66 -29.47 -12.30
CA GLY A 367 14.33 -30.73 -12.00
C GLY A 367 15.48 -31.10 -12.95
N ASP A 368 15.76 -30.30 -13.98
CA ASP A 368 16.92 -30.47 -14.87
C ASP A 368 18.10 -29.56 -14.43
N PRO A 369 19.17 -30.13 -13.86
CA PRO A 369 20.34 -29.36 -13.43
C PRO A 369 21.07 -28.67 -14.60
N ALA A 370 21.01 -29.23 -15.80
CA ALA A 370 21.70 -28.69 -16.98
C ALA A 370 20.95 -27.47 -17.55
N ALA A 371 19.63 -27.46 -17.41
CA ALA A 371 18.80 -26.37 -17.87
C ALA A 371 18.88 -25.12 -16.95
N ALA A 372 19.05 -25.32 -15.64
CA ALA A 372 19.33 -24.24 -14.69
C ALA A 372 20.66 -23.49 -14.97
N GLU A 373 21.55 -24.09 -15.77
CA GLU A 373 22.79 -23.48 -16.26
C GLU A 373 22.66 -22.85 -17.67
N SER A 374 21.66 -23.27 -18.46
CA SER A 374 21.49 -22.86 -19.88
C SER A 374 20.37 -21.85 -20.14
N GLU A 375 19.56 -21.50 -19.14
CA GLU A 375 18.46 -20.55 -19.33
C GLU A 375 18.99 -19.12 -19.63
N GLY A 376 19.05 -18.81 -20.93
CA GLY A 376 18.86 -17.49 -21.55
C GLY A 376 19.70 -16.33 -21.03
N THR A 377 20.81 -16.05 -21.73
CA THR A 377 21.53 -14.76 -21.65
C THR A 377 20.87 -13.64 -22.47
N ASP A 378 19.87 -13.96 -23.28
CA ASP A 378 19.07 -12.98 -24.01
C ASP A 378 17.95 -12.48 -23.10
N GLY A 379 17.95 -11.18 -22.80
CA GLY A 379 16.96 -10.50 -21.95
C GLY A 379 15.54 -10.43 -22.55
N THR A 380 15.15 -11.40 -23.36
CA THR A 380 13.88 -11.49 -24.10
C THR A 380 12.92 -12.55 -23.54
N THR A 381 13.40 -13.47 -22.69
CA THR A 381 12.58 -14.50 -22.03
C THR A 381 12.16 -14.06 -20.63
N ASN A 382 10.85 -14.06 -20.37
CA ASN A 382 10.31 -13.66 -19.08
C ASN A 382 10.45 -14.83 -18.08
N ASN A 383 11.11 -14.61 -16.93
CA ASN A 383 11.47 -15.67 -15.97
C ASN A 383 10.29 -16.10 -15.07
N LEU A 384 9.18 -16.47 -15.70
CA LEU A 384 7.92 -16.82 -15.04
C LEU A 384 7.51 -18.28 -15.26
N ASP A 385 8.43 -19.13 -15.75
CA ASP A 385 8.14 -20.55 -15.95
C ASP A 385 7.80 -21.25 -14.62
N TRP A 386 8.49 -20.88 -13.53
CA TRP A 386 8.15 -21.33 -12.17
C TRP A 386 6.74 -20.93 -11.74
N TYR A 387 6.23 -19.80 -12.24
CA TYR A 387 4.87 -19.33 -11.95
C TYR A 387 3.82 -20.10 -12.74
N LEU A 388 4.15 -20.56 -13.96
CA LEU A 388 3.33 -21.50 -14.72
C LEU A 388 3.32 -22.89 -14.09
N ASP A 389 4.43 -23.31 -13.49
CA ASP A 389 4.55 -24.59 -12.78
C ASP A 389 3.58 -24.69 -11.60
N LEU A 390 3.30 -23.56 -10.93
CA LEU A 390 2.24 -23.47 -9.93
C LEU A 390 0.87 -23.92 -10.46
N ARG A 391 0.63 -23.92 -11.79
CA ARG A 391 -0.62 -24.34 -12.45
C ARG A 391 -0.60 -25.78 -12.95
N LYS A 392 0.53 -26.49 -12.86
CA LYS A 392 0.69 -27.86 -13.37
C LYS A 392 0.37 -28.94 -12.36
N TRP A 393 0.66 -28.70 -11.08
CA TRP A 393 0.61 -29.72 -10.04
C TRP A 393 -0.38 -29.36 -8.92
N GLY A 394 -1.67 -29.41 -9.25
CA GLY A 394 -2.74 -29.31 -8.26
C GLY A 394 -3.06 -27.87 -7.82
N CYS A 395 -3.00 -26.90 -8.73
CA CYS A 395 -3.36 -25.51 -8.45
C CYS A 395 -4.86 -25.38 -8.14
N PRO A 396 -5.25 -24.99 -6.90
CA PRO A 396 -6.64 -24.73 -6.59
C PRO A 396 -7.05 -23.33 -7.11
N PRO A 397 -8.36 -23.07 -7.25
CA PRO A 397 -8.86 -21.69 -7.26
C PRO A 397 -8.33 -20.91 -6.06
N HIS A 398 -7.80 -19.71 -6.29
CA HIS A 398 -7.19 -18.86 -5.26
C HIS A 398 -7.34 -17.39 -5.65
N GLY A 399 -7.24 -16.52 -4.65
CA GLY A 399 -7.38 -15.08 -4.83
C GLY A 399 -6.73 -14.30 -3.70
N GLY A 400 -6.48 -13.03 -3.94
CA GLY A 400 -5.77 -12.17 -3.00
C GLY A 400 -5.89 -10.70 -3.33
N PHE A 401 -5.23 -9.89 -2.53
CA PHE A 401 -5.26 -8.43 -2.66
C PHE A 401 -3.97 -7.79 -2.16
N GLY A 402 -3.73 -6.56 -2.61
CA GLY A 402 -2.74 -5.65 -2.06
C GLY A 402 -3.41 -4.38 -1.55
N LEU A 403 -3.07 -4.00 -0.32
CA LEU A 403 -3.47 -2.75 0.34
C LEU A 403 -2.25 -1.84 0.40
N GLY A 404 -2.38 -0.63 -0.17
CA GLY A 404 -1.38 0.42 0.01
C GLY A 404 -1.32 0.86 1.46
N PHE A 405 -0.36 0.37 2.24
CA PHE A 405 -0.34 0.55 3.69
C PHE A 405 -0.18 2.02 4.09
N ASP A 406 0.70 2.74 3.39
CA ASP A 406 0.90 4.18 3.59
C ASP A 406 -0.35 5.01 3.20
N ARG A 407 -1.12 4.54 2.20
CA ARG A 407 -2.41 5.12 1.83
C ARG A 407 -3.46 4.92 2.93
N LEU A 408 -3.52 3.73 3.54
CA LEU A 408 -4.41 3.45 4.67
C LEU A 408 -4.13 4.39 5.84
N ILE A 409 -2.86 4.55 6.23
CA ILE A 409 -2.48 5.45 7.33
C ILE A 409 -2.90 6.88 7.01
N CYS A 410 -2.70 7.32 5.76
CA CYS A 410 -3.09 8.65 5.29
C CYS A 410 -4.60 8.87 5.43
N TYR A 411 -5.40 7.90 4.97
CA TYR A 411 -6.86 7.91 5.08
C TYR A 411 -7.33 8.01 6.54
N LEU A 412 -6.80 7.16 7.42
CA LEU A 412 -7.21 7.04 8.83
C LEU A 412 -6.74 8.20 9.72
N SER A 413 -5.58 8.78 9.43
CA SER A 413 -5.01 9.89 10.19
C SER A 413 -5.48 11.26 9.71
N GLY A 414 -6.02 11.36 8.49
CA GLY A 414 -6.37 12.64 7.87
C GLY A 414 -5.18 13.43 7.34
N VAL A 415 -3.99 12.83 7.31
CA VAL A 415 -2.83 13.37 6.58
C VAL A 415 -3.20 13.51 5.10
N GLN A 416 -2.71 14.56 4.44
CA GLN A 416 -3.03 14.84 3.03
C GLN A 416 -2.02 14.24 2.04
N THR A 417 -0.80 13.93 2.51
CA THR A 417 0.26 13.37 1.68
C THR A 417 0.89 12.14 2.33
N ILE A 418 1.07 11.08 1.55
CA ILE A 418 1.67 9.84 2.05
C ILE A 418 3.15 10.02 2.44
N ARG A 419 3.78 11.14 2.05
CA ARG A 419 5.14 11.51 2.49
C ARG A 419 5.22 11.74 4.00
N ASP A 420 4.09 12.08 4.64
CA ASP A 420 4.03 12.33 6.07
C ASP A 420 3.68 11.09 6.90
N THR A 421 3.40 9.96 6.25
CA THR A 421 3.18 8.66 6.89
C THR A 421 4.42 7.75 6.85
N ALA A 422 5.35 8.01 5.92
CA ALA A 422 6.66 7.36 5.85
C ALA A 422 7.71 8.10 6.71
N ALA A 423 8.60 7.36 7.39
CA ALA A 423 9.62 7.94 8.27
C ALA A 423 10.64 8.80 7.50
N PHE A 424 11.22 8.20 6.45
CA PHE A 424 12.13 8.83 5.50
C PHE A 424 11.58 8.60 4.09
N PRO A 425 10.63 9.44 3.64
CA PRO A 425 9.95 9.22 2.36
C PRO A 425 10.93 9.23 1.18
N ARG A 426 10.66 8.39 0.18
CA ARG A 426 11.34 8.36 -1.12
C ARG A 426 10.34 8.72 -2.20
N TRP A 427 10.65 9.71 -3.03
CA TRP A 427 9.83 10.07 -4.17
C TRP A 427 10.70 10.66 -5.27
N HIS A 428 10.13 10.87 -6.45
CA HIS A 428 10.86 11.39 -7.59
C HIS A 428 11.65 12.68 -7.23
N GLY A 429 12.96 12.66 -7.48
CA GLY A 429 13.89 13.75 -7.18
C GLY A 429 14.38 13.87 -5.73
N ARG A 430 13.95 12.99 -4.79
CA ARG A 430 14.25 13.12 -3.36
C ARG A 430 14.53 11.77 -2.67
N CYS A 431 15.73 11.63 -2.11
CA CYS A 431 16.19 10.46 -1.35
C CYS A 431 17.03 10.90 -0.12
N ASP A 432 16.52 11.89 0.62
CA ASP A 432 17.24 12.48 1.76
C ASP A 432 17.29 11.50 2.96
N CYS A 433 18.40 11.48 3.71
CA CYS A 433 18.64 10.61 4.87
C CYS A 433 18.60 11.36 6.21
#